data_AF-A0A2E6NBA2-F1
#
_entry.id   AF-A0A2E6NBA2-F1
#
_cell.length_a   1.000
_cell.length_b   1.000
_cell.length_c   1.000
_cell.angle_alpha   90.00
_cell.angle_beta   90.00
_cell.angle_gamma   90.00
#
_symmetry.space_group_name_H-M   'P 1'
#
loop_
_entity.id
_entity.type
_entity.pdbx_description
1 polymer ?
#
loop_
_entity_poly.entity_id
_entity_poly.type
_entity_poly.pdbx_seq_one_letter_code
_entity_poly.pdbx_strand_id
1 'polypeptide(L)'
;MKQILLSIFALTSLTVATQALSTDQGATSEFRDQAAIGMVENHPNYIAVYTKGLVCNSCGIGLRIHIGKLDGVDKSRLTKGVDLDVEKQFVLVAFKLDAAIDVESVRKAIYNAGYDPVHYYLWTEIGGITQTAYPTSEK
;
A
#
# COMPACT_ATOMS: atom_id res chain seq x y z
N MET A 1 28.26 8.08 -68.05
CA MET A 1 29.19 9.19 -67.74
C MET A 1 28.47 10.16 -66.82
N LYS A 2 28.96 10.26 -65.58
CA LYS A 2 29.09 11.46 -64.72
C LYS A 2 28.22 12.67 -65.10
N GLN A 3 27.38 13.18 -64.20
CA GLN A 3 27.50 14.54 -63.63
C GLN A 3 26.31 14.86 -62.68
N ILE A 4 26.53 15.02 -61.37
CA ILE A 4 26.57 16.25 -60.52
C ILE A 4 25.18 16.77 -60.06
N LEU A 5 25.17 17.21 -58.79
CA LEU A 5 24.32 18.24 -58.14
C LEU A 5 23.02 17.69 -57.51
N LEU A 6 22.59 18.05 -56.31
CA LEU A 6 23.01 19.09 -55.37
C LEU A 6 22.38 18.75 -54.01
N SER A 7 23.11 19.08 -52.95
CA SER A 7 22.71 19.05 -51.55
C SER A 7 21.33 19.64 -51.29
N ILE A 8 20.46 18.87 -50.63
CA ILE A 8 19.31 19.41 -49.89
C ILE A 8 19.58 19.09 -48.43
N PHE A 9 20.05 20.11 -47.71
CA PHE A 9 20.22 20.11 -46.26
C PHE A 9 18.81 20.19 -45.66
N ALA A 10 18.17 19.05 -45.43
CA ALA A 10 16.93 19.00 -44.67
C ALA A 10 17.27 19.28 -43.20
N LEU A 11 17.09 20.52 -42.76
CA LEU A 11 17.05 20.84 -41.32
C LEU A 11 15.89 20.08 -40.71
N THR A 12 16.20 18.93 -40.11
CA THR A 12 15.29 18.24 -39.21
C THR A 12 15.18 19.08 -37.94
N SER A 13 14.13 19.88 -37.86
CA SER A 13 13.72 20.56 -36.64
C SER A 13 13.51 19.50 -35.55
N LEU A 14 14.47 19.38 -34.63
CA LEU A 14 14.28 18.63 -33.39
C LEU A 14 13.19 19.35 -32.60
N THR A 15 11.95 18.92 -32.79
CA THR A 15 10.86 19.29 -31.90
C THR A 15 11.13 18.55 -30.60
N VAL A 16 11.71 19.23 -29.62
CA VAL A 16 11.73 18.75 -28.24
C VAL A 16 10.28 18.71 -27.80
N ALA A 17 9.66 17.54 -27.89
CA ALA A 17 8.41 17.27 -27.21
C ALA A 17 8.71 17.43 -25.72
N THR A 18 8.37 18.60 -25.18
CA THR A 18 8.31 18.82 -23.74
C THR A 18 7.16 17.96 -23.27
N GLN A 19 7.47 16.72 -22.93
CA GLN A 19 6.53 15.87 -22.22
C GLN A 19 6.38 16.53 -20.86
N ALA A 20 5.28 17.26 -20.68
CA ALA A 20 4.80 17.66 -19.38
C ALA A 20 4.47 16.36 -18.64
N LEU A 21 5.48 15.78 -17.99
CA LEU A 21 5.31 14.71 -17.04
C LEU A 21 4.66 15.37 -15.83
N SER A 22 3.34 15.47 -15.88
CA SER A 22 2.51 15.73 -14.70
C SER A 22 2.80 14.58 -13.75
N THR A 23 3.83 14.74 -12.94
CA THR A 23 4.11 13.88 -11.79
C THR A 23 3.12 14.29 -10.73
N ASP A 24 1.85 13.98 -11.00
CA ASP A 24 0.90 13.70 -9.94
C ASP A 24 1.40 12.42 -9.28
N GLN A 25 2.36 12.55 -8.36
CA GLN A 25 2.84 11.44 -7.56
C GLN A 25 1.80 11.11 -6.48
N GLY A 26 0.61 10.71 -6.93
CA GLY A 26 -0.09 9.66 -6.20
C GLY A 26 0.86 8.47 -6.14
N ALA A 27 1.33 8.14 -4.94
CA ALA A 27 2.34 7.11 -4.69
C ALA A 27 2.23 5.95 -5.69
N THR A 28 3.28 5.69 -6.47
CA THR A 28 3.31 4.52 -7.37
C THR A 28 3.14 3.25 -6.53
N SER A 29 2.67 2.15 -7.14
CA SER A 29 2.49 0.89 -6.39
C SER A 29 3.75 0.46 -5.67
N GLU A 30 4.89 0.59 -6.35
CA GLU A 30 6.21 0.27 -5.81
C GLU A 30 6.57 1.09 -4.56
N PHE A 31 6.26 2.40 -4.55
CA PHE A 31 6.48 3.23 -3.36
C PHE A 31 5.61 2.78 -2.18
N ARG A 32 4.34 2.40 -2.44
CA ARG A 32 3.46 1.85 -1.40
C ARG A 32 3.95 0.50 -0.88
N ASP A 33 4.43 -0.36 -1.77
CA ASP A 33 4.98 -1.67 -1.42
C ASP A 33 6.20 -1.50 -0.49
N GLN A 34 7.11 -0.60 -0.83
CA GLN A 34 8.29 -0.32 -0.01
C GLN A 34 7.95 0.29 1.36
N ALA A 35 6.92 1.15 1.43
CA ALA A 35 6.45 1.67 2.69
C ALA A 35 5.83 0.58 3.58
N ALA A 36 5.00 -0.29 3.01
CA ALA A 36 4.41 -1.41 3.74
C ALA A 36 5.47 -2.38 4.25
N ILE A 37 6.53 -2.60 3.46
CA ILE A 37 7.69 -3.39 3.86
C ILE A 37 8.31 -2.83 5.15
N GLY A 38 8.61 -1.52 5.18
CA GLY A 38 9.17 -0.87 6.36
C GLY A 38 8.24 -0.88 7.58
N MET A 39 6.93 -0.99 7.40
CA MET A 39 5.96 -1.09 8.51
C MET A 39 5.99 -2.45 9.21
N VAL A 40 6.25 -3.54 8.48
CA VAL A 40 6.22 -4.91 9.03
C VAL A 40 7.61 -5.49 9.27
N GLU A 41 8.66 -4.89 8.70
CA GLU A 41 10.03 -5.34 8.85
C GLU A 41 10.42 -5.51 10.33
N ASN A 42 10.97 -6.67 10.69
CA ASN A 42 11.31 -7.06 12.07
C ASN A 42 10.12 -7.11 13.06
N HIS A 43 8.88 -7.07 12.58
CA HIS A 43 7.65 -7.16 13.38
C HIS A 43 6.81 -8.37 12.94
N PRO A 44 7.15 -9.60 13.36
CA PRO A 44 6.46 -10.83 12.92
C PRO A 44 4.98 -10.91 13.34
N ASN A 45 4.59 -10.11 14.34
CA ASN A 45 3.23 -10.02 14.87
C ASN A 45 2.43 -8.84 14.27
N TYR A 46 2.94 -8.19 13.22
CA TYR A 46 2.28 -7.05 12.57
C TYR A 46 1.74 -7.45 11.19
N ILE A 47 0.63 -6.82 10.80
CA ILE A 47 0.06 -6.90 9.45
C ILE A 47 -0.20 -5.48 8.94
N ALA A 48 0.31 -5.17 7.75
CA ALA A 48 -0.02 -3.95 7.02
C ALA A 48 -1.03 -4.28 5.91
N VAL A 49 -2.13 -3.54 5.83
CA VAL A 49 -3.20 -3.78 4.85
C VAL A 49 -3.44 -2.55 4.00
N TYR A 50 -3.25 -2.68 2.68
CA TYR A 50 -3.61 -1.63 1.74
C TYR A 50 -5.14 -1.54 1.66
N THR A 51 -5.65 -0.39 2.05
CA THR A 51 -7.07 -0.16 2.36
C THR A 51 -7.59 1.03 1.55
N LYS A 52 -8.18 0.75 0.38
CA LYS A 52 -8.74 1.78 -0.48
C LYS A 52 -9.85 2.55 0.25
N GLY A 53 -9.88 3.85 0.02
CA GLY A 53 -10.82 4.78 0.66
C GLY A 53 -10.31 5.38 1.98
N LEU A 54 -9.21 4.86 2.55
CA LEU A 54 -8.55 5.49 3.69
C LEU A 54 -7.79 6.73 3.23
N VAL A 55 -8.45 7.90 3.29
CA VAL A 55 -7.88 9.20 2.88
C VAL A 55 -8.02 10.27 3.97
N CYS A 56 -8.62 9.91 5.11
CA CYS A 56 -8.90 10.84 6.20
C CYS A 56 -8.79 10.14 7.55
N ASN A 57 -7.97 10.72 8.44
CA ASN A 57 -7.64 10.12 9.73
C ASN A 57 -8.83 10.05 10.69
N SER A 58 -9.72 11.05 10.64
CA SER A 58 -10.94 11.07 11.45
C SER A 58 -11.98 10.09 10.93
N CYS A 59 -12.13 9.94 9.60
CA CYS A 59 -13.02 8.93 9.01
C CYS A 59 -12.58 7.51 9.39
N GLY A 60 -11.26 7.28 9.53
CA GLY A 60 -10.70 5.99 9.93
C GLY A 60 -10.98 5.56 11.38
N ILE A 61 -11.73 6.33 12.18
CA ILE A 61 -12.09 5.92 13.55
C ILE A 61 -12.82 4.58 13.59
N GLY A 62 -13.64 4.28 12.56
CA GLY A 62 -14.32 3.01 12.40
C GLY A 62 -13.32 1.84 12.34
N LEU A 63 -12.21 2.00 11.63
CA LEU A 63 -11.16 0.97 11.53
C LEU A 63 -10.60 0.63 12.92
N ARG A 64 -10.29 1.65 13.73
CA ARG A 64 -9.80 1.44 15.10
C ARG A 64 -10.83 0.73 15.99
N ILE A 65 -12.12 1.07 15.85
CA ILE A 65 -13.20 0.45 16.63
C ILE A 65 -13.41 -1.02 16.24
N HIS A 66 -13.45 -1.33 14.94
CA HIS A 66 -13.72 -2.68 14.46
C HIS A 66 -12.51 -3.61 14.69
N ILE A 67 -11.30 -3.14 14.38
CA ILE A 67 -10.07 -3.93 14.54
C ILE A 67 -9.71 -4.10 16.02
N GLY A 68 -9.88 -3.06 16.84
CA GLY A 68 -9.59 -3.13 18.28
C GLY A 68 -10.49 -4.10 19.08
N LYS A 69 -11.53 -4.67 18.44
CA LYS A 69 -12.37 -5.74 19.00
C LYS A 69 -11.88 -7.14 18.66
N LEU A 70 -10.95 -7.28 17.72
CA LEU A 70 -10.40 -8.58 17.33
C LEU A 70 -9.58 -9.18 18.48
N ASP A 71 -9.71 -10.49 18.64
CA ASP A 71 -8.89 -11.23 19.59
C ASP A 71 -7.42 -11.19 19.18
N GLY A 72 -6.54 -11.17 20.18
CA GLY A 72 -5.10 -11.13 19.94
C GLY A 72 -4.52 -9.76 19.58
N VAL A 73 -5.33 -8.74 19.25
CA VAL A 73 -4.80 -7.38 19.02
C VAL A 73 -4.16 -6.81 20.29
N ASP A 74 -2.94 -6.30 20.15
CA ASP A 74 -2.16 -5.72 21.25
C ASP A 74 -2.46 -4.22 21.40
N LYS A 75 -3.37 -3.91 22.32
CA LYS A 75 -3.79 -2.52 22.62
C LYS A 75 -2.70 -1.67 23.28
N SER A 76 -1.57 -2.26 23.69
CA SER A 76 -0.44 -1.51 24.26
C SER A 76 0.50 -0.93 23.19
N ARG A 77 0.36 -1.37 21.94
CA ARG A 77 1.17 -0.92 20.80
C ARG A 77 0.40 0.05 19.92
N LEU A 78 1.09 0.80 19.06
CA LEU A 78 0.50 1.74 18.10
C LEU A 78 -0.52 2.68 18.78
N THR A 79 -1.59 3.08 18.09
CA THR A 79 -2.75 3.74 18.69
C THR A 79 -3.80 2.71 19.07
N LYS A 80 -3.62 2.07 20.23
CA LYS A 80 -4.49 0.98 20.74
C LYS A 80 -4.55 -0.23 19.82
N GLY A 81 -3.39 -0.65 19.31
CA GLY A 81 -3.19 -1.82 18.45
C GLY A 81 -3.37 -1.56 16.96
N VAL A 82 -3.73 -0.33 16.57
CA VAL A 82 -3.96 0.04 15.17
C VAL A 82 -3.29 1.38 14.86
N ASP A 83 -2.60 1.46 13.74
CA ASP A 83 -2.16 2.72 13.15
C ASP A 83 -2.73 2.91 11.74
N LEU A 84 -2.94 4.17 11.36
CA LEU A 84 -3.53 4.54 10.09
C LEU A 84 -2.58 5.47 9.33
N ASP A 85 -2.05 4.98 8.21
CA ASP A 85 -1.30 5.81 7.27
C ASP A 85 -2.24 6.22 6.13
N VAL A 86 -2.82 7.41 6.26
CA VAL A 86 -3.78 7.94 5.28
C VAL A 86 -3.12 8.40 3.98
N GLU A 87 -1.83 8.74 4.02
CA GLU A 87 -1.09 9.18 2.83
C GLU A 87 -0.84 7.99 1.88
N LYS A 88 -0.53 6.83 2.48
CA LYS A 88 -0.24 5.60 1.74
C LYS A 88 -1.41 4.61 1.72
N GLN A 89 -2.49 4.97 2.42
CA GLN A 89 -3.72 4.20 2.60
C GLN A 89 -3.49 2.82 3.24
N PHE A 90 -2.66 2.76 4.28
CA PHE A 90 -2.39 1.55 5.03
C PHE A 90 -3.05 1.55 6.40
N VAL A 91 -3.52 0.37 6.77
CA VAL A 91 -3.89 0.04 8.15
C VAL A 91 -2.83 -0.91 8.68
N LEU A 92 -2.14 -0.51 9.74
CA LEU A 92 -1.18 -1.36 10.44
C LEU A 92 -1.83 -1.89 11.71
N VAL A 93 -1.80 -3.20 11.91
CA VAL A 93 -2.37 -3.86 13.09
C VAL A 93 -1.30 -4.63 13.82
N ALA A 94 -1.18 -4.40 15.13
CA ALA A 94 -0.27 -5.13 16.01
C ALA A 94 -1.02 -6.21 16.78
N PHE A 95 -0.56 -7.45 16.69
CA PHE A 95 -1.03 -8.56 17.52
C PHE A 95 -0.07 -8.77 18.70
N LYS A 96 -0.54 -9.47 19.74
CA LYS A 96 0.33 -9.95 20.82
C LYS A 96 1.28 -11.01 20.28
N LEU A 97 2.46 -11.13 20.91
CA LEU A 97 3.50 -12.08 20.46
C LEU A 97 3.05 -13.55 20.52
N ASP A 98 2.12 -13.88 21.40
CA ASP A 98 1.54 -15.22 21.59
C ASP A 98 0.26 -15.45 20.77
N ALA A 99 -0.20 -14.44 20.01
CA ALA A 99 -1.41 -14.52 19.20
C ALA A 99 -1.05 -14.68 17.72
N ALA A 100 -1.72 -15.62 17.05
CA ALA A 100 -1.65 -15.72 15.60
C ALA A 100 -2.35 -14.51 14.94
N ILE A 101 -1.80 -14.05 13.82
CA ILE A 101 -2.45 -13.01 13.00
C ILE A 101 -3.65 -13.63 12.29
N ASP A 102 -4.86 -13.20 12.66
CA ASP A 102 -6.08 -13.57 11.96
C ASP A 102 -6.35 -12.61 10.78
N VAL A 103 -5.72 -12.95 9.66
CA VAL A 103 -5.78 -12.20 8.39
C VAL A 103 -7.23 -11.96 7.92
N GLU A 104 -8.11 -12.96 8.10
CA GLU A 104 -9.48 -12.92 7.61
C GLU A 104 -10.38 -12.06 8.50
N SER A 105 -10.19 -12.12 9.82
CA SER A 105 -10.88 -11.23 10.74
C SER A 105 -10.46 -9.77 10.57
N VAL A 106 -9.17 -9.51 10.28
CA VAL A 106 -8.69 -8.17 9.91
C VAL A 106 -9.39 -7.68 8.64
N ARG A 107 -9.45 -8.51 7.59
CA ARG A 107 -10.17 -8.20 6.34
C ARG A 107 -11.61 -7.80 6.60
N LYS A 108 -12.36 -8.64 7.33
CA LYS A 108 -13.77 -8.40 7.68
C LYS A 108 -13.95 -7.14 8.50
N ALA A 109 -13.06 -6.88 9.46
CA ALA A 109 -13.12 -5.67 10.27
C ALA A 109 -12.95 -4.39 9.42
N ILE A 110 -12.05 -4.41 8.44
CA ILE A 110 -11.84 -3.30 7.51
C ILE A 110 -13.08 -3.10 6.61
N TYR A 111 -13.64 -4.18 6.06
CA TYR A 111 -14.88 -4.11 5.28
C TYR A 111 -16.06 -3.56 6.10
N ASN A 112 -16.24 -4.05 7.33
CA ASN A 112 -17.31 -3.60 8.23
C ASN A 112 -17.15 -2.14 8.65
N ALA A 113 -15.93 -1.61 8.62
CA ALA A 113 -15.66 -0.19 8.82
C ALA A 113 -15.94 0.67 7.57
N GLY A 114 -16.35 0.07 6.46
CA GLY A 114 -16.74 0.76 5.22
C GLY A 114 -15.61 0.95 4.21
N TYR A 115 -14.50 0.22 4.33
CA TYR A 115 -13.33 0.34 3.46
C TYR A 115 -13.12 -0.91 2.60
N ASP A 116 -12.23 -0.81 1.61
CA ASP A 116 -11.90 -1.92 0.71
C ASP A 116 -10.45 -2.39 0.92
N PRO A 117 -10.20 -3.45 1.72
CA PRO A 117 -8.90 -4.08 1.86
C PRO A 117 -8.54 -4.87 0.59
N VAL A 118 -7.39 -4.57 0.00
CA VAL A 118 -7.00 -5.13 -1.31
C VAL A 118 -5.95 -6.22 -1.16
N HIS A 119 -4.88 -5.95 -0.43
CA HIS A 119 -3.79 -6.87 -0.16
C HIS A 119 -3.11 -6.51 1.15
N TYR A 120 -2.37 -7.47 1.70
CA TYR A 120 -1.69 -7.31 2.98
C TYR A 120 -0.24 -7.79 2.91
N TYR A 121 0.55 -7.36 3.89
CA TYR A 121 1.96 -7.68 4.04
C TYR A 121 2.19 -8.29 5.41
N LEU A 122 3.01 -9.34 5.45
CA LEU A 122 3.48 -9.99 6.67
C LEU A 122 5.00 -10.13 6.61
N TRP A 123 5.65 -10.00 7.76
CA TRP A 123 7.03 -10.39 7.94
C TRP A 123 7.13 -11.89 8.16
N THR A 124 8.11 -12.52 7.51
CA THR A 124 8.44 -13.94 7.69
C THR A 124 9.74 -14.08 8.47
N GLU A 125 9.85 -15.12 9.30
CA GLU A 125 11.01 -15.32 10.18
C GLU A 125 12.35 -15.48 9.43
N ILE A 126 12.32 -15.84 8.15
CA ILE A 126 13.51 -15.92 7.29
C ILE A 126 13.94 -14.56 6.71
N GLY A 127 13.38 -13.46 7.21
CA GLY A 127 13.70 -12.11 6.76
C GLY A 127 12.99 -11.69 5.46
N GLY A 128 12.05 -12.50 4.97
CA GLY A 128 11.24 -12.20 3.79
C GLY A 128 9.95 -11.48 4.14
N ILE A 129 9.35 -10.79 3.16
CA ILE A 129 8.02 -10.19 3.28
C ILE A 129 7.12 -10.80 2.23
N THR A 130 5.94 -11.25 2.65
CA THR A 130 4.92 -11.76 1.74
C THR A 130 3.84 -10.71 1.54
N GLN A 131 3.67 -10.25 0.30
CA GLN A 131 2.48 -9.53 -0.14
C GLN A 131 1.44 -10.55 -0.62
N THR A 132 0.20 -10.43 -0.17
CA THR A 132 -0.87 -11.34 -0.58
C THR A 132 -2.15 -10.58 -0.82
N ALA A 133 -2.73 -10.76 -2.01
CA ALA A 133 -4.05 -10.22 -2.34
C ALA A 133 -5.13 -10.94 -1.55
N TYR A 134 -6.11 -10.20 -1.05
CA TYR A 134 -7.30 -10.83 -0.50
C TYR A 134 -8.09 -11.50 -1.62
N PRO A 135 -8.75 -12.65 -1.35
CA PRO A 135 -9.64 -13.26 -2.32
C PRO A 135 -10.74 -12.28 -2.70
N THR A 136 -11.01 -12.15 -4.00
CA THR A 136 -12.23 -11.53 -4.54
C THR A 136 -13.43 -12.43 -4.25
N SER A 137 -13.77 -12.61 -2.98
CA SER A 137 -15.01 -13.26 -2.55
C SER A 137 -16.02 -12.18 -2.16
N GLU A 138 -17.31 -12.47 -2.32
CA GLU A 138 -18.39 -11.54 -1.99
C GLU A 138 -18.27 -11.05 -0.54
N LYS A 139 -18.53 -9.75 -0.39
CA LYS A 139 -18.43 -8.97 0.85
C LYS A 139 -19.24 -9.57 1.99
#